data_AF-A0A7S2NJ54-F1
#
_entry.id   AF-A0A7S2NJ54-F1
#
_cell.length_a   1.000
_cell.length_b   1.000
_cell.length_c   1.000
_cell.angle_alpha   90.00
_cell.angle_beta   90.00
_cell.angle_gamma   90.00
#
_symmetry.space_group_name_H-M   'P 1'
#
loop_
_entity.id
_entity.type
_entity.pdbx_description
1 polymer ?
#
loop_
_entity_poly.entity_id
_entity_poly.type
_entity_poly.pdbx_seq_one_letter_code
_entity_poly.pdbx_strand_id
1 'polypeptide(L)'
;MLLDSCDKTQEPLDMLRGRFQRQNVPEALPFFSVDDGIVNTMIMQGFEEMGMKLGSLLTQKAKAAKAKGQNKDLEQALGRLSSTLYVVTAKKVGVRHAMIASWVTPASQEPVGISVAIAKDRAIEPLMRVGDAFNLNLLEEGRSQGIMKHFLQKFAPGTDRLAGVESFESGSGAAVLKEACAYLECKIVSRMDAGDHFI
;
A
#
# COMPACT_ATOMS: atom_id res chain seq x y z
N MET A 1 11.91 14.24 14.63
CA MET A 1 13.32 14.33 14.25
C MET A 1 13.65 13.06 13.47
N LEU A 2 14.21 13.17 12.27
CA LEU A 2 14.68 12.02 11.50
C LEU A 2 16.17 11.88 11.81
N LEU A 3 16.58 10.70 12.27
CA LEU A 3 17.97 10.36 12.51
C LEU A 3 18.33 9.17 11.63
N ASP A 4 19.48 9.26 10.99
CA ASP A 4 20.05 8.20 10.17
C ASP A 4 21.51 8.01 10.59
N SER A 5 21.98 6.77 10.58
CA SER A 5 23.35 6.40 10.93
C SER A 5 23.84 5.34 9.96
N CYS A 6 24.76 5.71 9.08
CA CYS A 6 25.22 4.86 7.98
C CYS A 6 26.66 4.38 8.14
N ASP A 7 27.39 4.88 9.15
CA ASP A 7 28.78 4.53 9.38
C ASP A 7 29.03 4.07 10.83
N LYS A 8 30.12 3.31 11.04
CA LYS A 8 30.50 2.77 12.36
C LYS A 8 31.13 3.81 13.28
N THR A 9 31.30 5.04 12.81
CA THR A 9 31.87 6.17 13.56
C THR A 9 30.80 7.07 14.17
N GLN A 10 29.57 6.96 13.67
CA GLN A 10 28.39 7.62 14.18
C GLN A 10 27.87 6.90 15.42
N GLU A 11 27.30 7.69 16.34
CA GLU A 11 26.67 7.14 17.54
C GLU A 11 25.52 6.21 17.15
N PRO A 12 25.42 5.00 17.74
CA PRO A 12 24.33 4.09 17.46
C PRO A 12 22.96 4.75 17.69
N LEU A 13 22.05 4.57 16.73
CA LEU A 13 20.70 5.15 16.81
C LEU A 13 19.93 4.70 18.07
N ASP A 14 20.21 3.50 18.58
CA ASP A 14 19.61 3.00 19.83
C ASP A 14 20.00 3.84 21.06
N MET A 15 21.24 4.34 21.11
CA MET A 15 21.67 5.22 22.21
C MET A 15 20.99 6.59 22.14
N LEU A 16 20.89 7.16 20.94
CA LEU A 16 20.13 8.39 20.67
C LEU A 16 18.66 8.21 21.07
N ARG A 17 18.03 7.11 20.62
CA ARG A 17 16.66 6.74 20.95
C ARG A 17 16.44 6.66 22.46
N GLY A 18 17.32 5.95 23.18
CA GLY A 18 17.26 5.84 24.63
C GLY A 18 17.41 7.18 25.38
N ARG A 19 18.13 8.16 24.81
CA ARG A 19 18.18 9.54 25.37
C ARG A 19 16.86 10.27 25.17
N PHE A 20 16.25 10.19 24.00
CA PHE A 20 14.95 10.82 23.74
C PHE A 20 13.83 10.23 24.60
N GLN A 21 13.80 8.91 24.74
CA GLN A 21 12.85 8.23 25.62
C GLN A 21 12.99 8.68 27.09
N ARG A 22 14.23 8.82 27.59
CA ARG A 22 14.49 9.37 28.94
C ARG A 22 14.02 10.82 29.13
N GLN A 23 13.92 11.58 28.05
CA GLN A 23 13.39 12.95 28.05
C GLN A 23 11.88 13.00 27.77
N ASN A 24 11.18 11.86 27.77
CA ASN A 24 9.76 11.75 27.45
C ASN A 24 9.40 12.28 26.05
N VAL A 25 10.34 12.25 25.11
CA VAL A 25 10.08 12.60 23.71
C VAL A 25 9.44 11.38 23.03
N PRO A 26 8.18 11.47 22.56
CA PRO A 26 7.49 10.32 21.97
C PRO A 26 8.03 9.99 20.58
N GLU A 27 8.08 8.69 20.26
CA GLU A 27 8.37 8.22 18.91
C GLU A 27 7.17 8.46 18.00
N ALA A 28 7.35 9.33 16.99
CA ALA A 28 6.31 9.62 16.01
C ALA A 28 6.10 8.47 14.99
N LEU A 29 7.12 7.64 14.80
CA LEU A 29 7.16 6.53 13.86
C LEU A 29 7.84 5.33 14.51
N PRO A 30 7.47 4.09 14.15
CA PRO A 30 8.19 2.91 14.60
C PRO A 30 9.67 3.01 14.24
N PHE A 31 10.55 2.65 15.16
CA PHE A 31 11.96 2.50 14.85
C PHE A 31 12.14 1.38 13.81
N PHE A 32 12.83 1.67 12.71
CA PHE A 32 13.12 0.74 11.63
C PHE A 32 14.64 0.67 11.46
N SER A 33 15.24 -0.44 11.90
CA SER A 33 16.68 -0.67 11.84
C SER A 33 17.00 -1.74 10.80
N VAL A 34 18.22 -1.65 10.25
CA VAL A 34 18.81 -2.68 9.41
C VAL A 34 20.10 -3.10 10.11
N ASP A 35 20.12 -4.32 10.62
CA ASP A 35 21.36 -4.89 11.14
C ASP A 35 22.33 -5.13 9.97
N ASP A 36 23.64 -5.07 10.23
CA ASP A 36 24.82 -5.09 9.31
C ASP A 36 24.86 -6.22 8.23
N GLY A 37 23.77 -6.96 7.96
CA GLY A 37 23.64 -8.01 6.97
C GLY A 37 22.61 -7.71 5.88
N ILE A 38 23.10 -7.62 4.64
CA ILE A 38 22.39 -7.68 3.35
C ILE A 38 21.09 -6.87 3.28
N VAL A 39 21.19 -5.68 2.70
CA VAL A 39 20.02 -4.93 2.21
C VAL A 39 19.35 -5.73 1.10
N ASN A 40 18.11 -6.16 1.34
CA ASN A 40 17.28 -6.85 0.37
C ASN A 40 16.09 -5.98 -0.05
N THR A 41 15.33 -6.41 -1.06
CA THR A 41 14.24 -5.60 -1.61
C THR A 41 13.10 -5.34 -0.60
N MET A 42 12.86 -6.25 0.34
CA MET A 42 11.84 -6.06 1.39
C MET A 42 12.25 -4.96 2.38
N ILE A 43 13.53 -4.88 2.73
CA ILE A 43 14.08 -3.81 3.57
C ILE A 43 13.96 -2.46 2.86
N MET A 44 14.32 -2.40 1.57
CA MET A 44 14.16 -1.18 0.77
C MET A 44 12.71 -0.72 0.69
N GLN A 45 11.79 -1.66 0.47
CA GLN A 45 10.36 -1.38 0.52
C GLN A 45 9.92 -0.86 1.89
N GLY A 46 10.46 -1.41 2.98
CA GLY A 46 10.21 -0.92 4.34
C GLY A 46 10.61 0.54 4.52
N PHE A 47 11.77 0.95 4.00
CA PHE A 47 12.18 2.36 4.01
C PHE A 47 11.24 3.25 3.18
N GLU A 48 10.83 2.81 1.99
CA GLU A 48 9.85 3.54 1.18
C GLU A 48 8.52 3.71 1.91
N GLU A 49 7.99 2.64 2.52
CA GLU A 49 6.76 2.67 3.31
C GLU A 49 6.87 3.59 4.53
N MET A 50 8.05 3.62 5.18
CA MET A 50 8.32 4.54 6.27
C MET A 50 8.39 5.99 5.82
N GLY A 51 9.03 6.26 4.68
CA GLY A 51 9.06 7.59 4.06
C GLY A 51 7.67 8.08 3.70
N MET A 52 6.84 7.22 3.09
CA MET A 52 5.43 7.52 2.79
C MET A 52 4.64 7.84 4.06
N LYS A 53 4.83 7.05 5.13
CA LYS A 53 4.17 7.28 6.42
C LYS A 53 4.60 8.60 7.05
N LEU A 54 5.89 8.93 7.01
CA LEU A 54 6.41 10.22 7.46
C LEU A 54 5.77 11.38 6.68
N GLY A 55 5.77 11.32 5.35
CA GLY A 55 5.15 12.34 4.50
C GLY A 55 3.66 12.52 4.79
N SER A 56 2.94 11.41 5.03
CA SER A 56 1.53 11.45 5.43
C SER A 56 1.33 12.15 6.78
N LEU A 57 2.15 11.86 7.79
CA LEU A 57 2.09 12.52 9.10
C LEU A 57 2.39 14.02 9.01
N LEU A 58 3.40 14.42 8.23
CA LEU A 58 3.79 15.82 8.06
C LEU A 58 2.70 16.63 7.35
N THR A 59 1.99 16.02 6.40
CA THR A 59 0.92 16.68 5.62
C THR A 59 -0.46 16.57 6.24
N GLN A 60 -0.65 15.75 7.28
CA GLN A 60 -1.95 15.47 7.88
C GLN A 60 -2.72 16.73 8.31
N LYS A 61 -2.05 17.67 8.99
CA LYS A 61 -2.69 18.93 9.43
C LYS A 61 -3.15 19.79 8.25
N ALA A 62 -2.33 19.91 7.21
CA ALA A 62 -2.66 20.67 6.02
C ALA A 62 -3.81 20.00 5.23
N LYS A 63 -3.78 18.67 5.08
CA LYS A 63 -4.89 17.90 4.50
C LYS A 63 -6.18 18.09 5.28
N ALA A 64 -6.14 17.99 6.62
CA ALA A 64 -7.31 18.21 7.47
C ALA A 64 -7.87 19.63 7.39
N ALA A 65 -7.00 20.65 7.29
CA ALA A 65 -7.42 22.03 7.09
C ALA A 65 -8.11 22.23 5.72
N LYS A 66 -7.59 21.61 4.66
CA LYS A 66 -8.20 21.64 3.32
C LYS A 66 -9.54 20.90 3.29
N ALA A 67 -9.67 19.79 4.01
CA ALA A 67 -10.90 19.02 4.13
C ALA A 67 -12.03 19.78 4.85
N LYS A 68 -11.71 20.72 5.75
CA LYS A 68 -12.73 21.56 6.42
C LYS A 68 -13.54 22.45 5.47
N GLY A 69 -13.07 22.68 4.24
CA GLY A 69 -13.80 23.41 3.19
C GLY A 69 -14.53 22.50 2.20
N GLN A 70 -14.48 21.18 2.37
CA GLN A 70 -15.13 20.22 1.47
C GLN A 70 -16.60 20.03 1.88
N ASN A 71 -17.45 19.81 0.88
CA ASN A 71 -18.87 19.55 1.09
C ASN A 71 -19.04 18.14 1.65
N LYS A 72 -19.35 18.03 2.94
CA LYS A 72 -19.56 16.75 3.64
C LYS A 72 -20.66 15.91 3.01
N ASP A 73 -21.70 16.55 2.46
CA ASP A 73 -22.81 15.84 1.80
C ASP A 73 -22.33 15.14 0.53
N LEU A 74 -21.36 15.74 -0.18
CA LEU A 74 -20.75 15.13 -1.36
C LEU A 74 -19.91 13.90 -0.99
N GLU A 75 -19.10 13.98 0.06
CA GLU A 75 -18.31 12.83 0.54
C GLU A 75 -19.22 11.68 0.98
N GLN A 76 -20.31 12.00 1.70
CA GLN A 76 -21.29 11.02 2.11
C GLN A 76 -22.02 10.40 0.91
N ALA A 77 -22.37 11.19 -0.10
CA ALA A 77 -22.98 10.70 -1.33
C ALA A 77 -22.03 9.76 -2.10
N LEU A 78 -20.76 10.13 -2.24
CA LEU A 78 -19.75 9.28 -2.87
C LEU A 78 -19.53 7.97 -2.09
N GLY A 79 -19.54 8.02 -0.76
CA GLY A 79 -19.43 6.84 0.09
C GLY A 79 -20.61 5.85 -0.04
N ARG A 80 -21.73 6.27 -0.63
CA ARG A 80 -22.89 5.39 -0.90
C ARG A 80 -22.79 4.66 -2.25
N LEU A 81 -21.84 5.00 -3.11
CA LEU A 81 -21.64 4.27 -4.35
C LEU A 81 -21.29 2.82 -4.02
N SER A 82 -22.17 1.89 -4.41
CA SER A 82 -21.96 0.46 -4.19
C SER A 82 -20.70 0.04 -4.94
N SER A 83 -19.73 -0.50 -4.20
CA SER A 83 -18.52 -1.05 -4.78
C SER A 83 -18.29 -2.46 -4.24
N THR A 84 -18.12 -3.40 -5.16
CA THR A 84 -17.56 -4.70 -4.83
C THR A 84 -16.12 -4.52 -4.34
N LEU A 85 -15.70 -5.33 -3.38
CA LEU A 85 -14.34 -5.32 -2.87
C LEU A 85 -13.50 -6.34 -3.62
N TYR A 86 -12.32 -5.93 -4.03
CA TYR A 86 -11.33 -6.72 -4.74
C TYR A 86 -10.01 -6.71 -3.96
N VAL A 87 -9.14 -7.68 -4.22
CA VAL A 87 -7.73 -7.58 -3.79
C VAL A 87 -6.87 -7.36 -5.02
N VAL A 88 -6.20 -6.21 -5.08
CA VAL A 88 -5.12 -5.95 -6.04
C VAL A 88 -3.85 -6.54 -5.48
N THR A 89 -3.16 -7.35 -6.27
CA THR A 89 -1.83 -7.88 -5.95
C THR A 89 -0.85 -7.50 -7.04
N ALA A 90 0.37 -7.11 -6.68
CA ALA A 90 1.42 -6.78 -7.63
C ALA A 90 2.75 -7.40 -7.17
N LYS A 91 3.63 -7.71 -8.12
CA LYS A 91 4.99 -8.18 -7.85
C LYS A 91 5.98 -7.53 -8.80
N LYS A 92 7.08 -6.99 -8.28
CA LYS A 92 8.16 -6.37 -9.06
C LYS A 92 9.49 -6.52 -8.33
N VAL A 93 10.51 -7.03 -9.01
CA VAL A 93 11.89 -7.17 -8.49
C VAL A 93 11.94 -7.84 -7.09
N GLY A 94 11.19 -8.93 -6.92
CA GLY A 94 11.15 -9.69 -5.66
C GLY A 94 10.28 -9.07 -4.55
N VAL A 95 9.77 -7.86 -4.73
CA VAL A 95 8.74 -7.27 -3.86
C VAL A 95 7.37 -7.71 -4.32
N ARG A 96 6.55 -8.23 -3.41
CA ARG A 96 5.13 -8.47 -3.63
C ARG A 96 4.30 -7.65 -2.65
N HIS A 97 3.12 -7.23 -3.10
CA HIS A 97 2.20 -6.44 -2.29
C HIS A 97 0.76 -6.78 -2.62
N ALA A 98 -0.12 -6.49 -1.67
CA ALA A 98 -1.55 -6.68 -1.79
C ALA A 98 -2.31 -5.58 -1.04
N MET A 99 -3.43 -5.14 -1.61
CA MET A 99 -4.37 -4.23 -0.95
C MET A 99 -5.81 -4.48 -1.37
N ILE A 100 -6.75 -4.10 -0.50
CA ILE A 100 -8.15 -3.97 -0.88
C ILE A 100 -8.31 -2.79 -1.84
N ALA A 101 -9.07 -3.00 -2.91
CA ALA A 101 -9.53 -1.97 -3.83
C ALA A 101 -11.05 -2.05 -3.98
N SER A 102 -11.70 -0.89 -4.06
CA SER A 102 -13.15 -0.77 -4.28
C SER A 102 -13.50 0.11 -5.47
N TRP A 103 -12.55 0.92 -5.95
CA TRP A 103 -12.75 1.82 -7.09
C TRP A 103 -12.27 1.15 -8.36
N VAL A 104 -13.05 0.18 -8.81
CA VAL A 104 -12.77 -0.64 -10.00
C VAL A 104 -13.98 -0.61 -10.92
N THR A 105 -13.78 -0.32 -12.20
CA THR A 105 -14.86 -0.31 -13.20
C THR A 105 -14.38 -0.89 -14.54
N PRO A 106 -15.26 -1.55 -15.32
CA PRO A 106 -14.98 -1.84 -16.71
C PRO A 106 -14.69 -0.54 -17.48
N ALA A 107 -13.66 -0.55 -18.32
CA ALA A 107 -13.21 0.63 -19.06
C ALA A 107 -13.32 0.45 -20.58
N SER A 108 -13.18 -0.78 -21.09
CA SER A 108 -13.20 -1.07 -22.52
C SER A 108 -13.61 -2.52 -22.79
N GLN A 109 -14.19 -2.75 -23.97
CA GLN A 109 -14.48 -4.10 -24.50
C GLN A 109 -13.47 -4.54 -25.55
N GLU A 110 -12.91 -3.61 -26.33
CA GLU A 110 -11.93 -3.91 -27.39
C GLU A 110 -10.76 -2.90 -27.35
N PRO A 111 -9.62 -3.25 -26.73
CA PRO A 111 -9.37 -4.46 -25.94
C PRO A 111 -10.16 -4.47 -24.64
N VAL A 112 -10.41 -5.66 -24.06
CA VAL A 112 -11.04 -5.80 -22.74
C VAL A 112 -10.15 -5.11 -21.70
N GLY A 113 -10.74 -4.19 -20.92
CA GLY A 113 -9.98 -3.38 -19.97
C GLY A 113 -10.81 -2.94 -18.77
N ILE A 114 -10.11 -2.70 -17.67
CA ILE A 114 -10.65 -2.12 -16.44
C ILE A 114 -9.89 -0.85 -16.09
N SER A 115 -10.52 0.02 -15.29
CA SER A 115 -9.85 1.11 -14.59
C SER A 115 -9.83 0.81 -13.10
N VAL A 116 -8.75 1.20 -12.42
CA VAL A 116 -8.57 1.00 -10.97
C VAL A 116 -7.99 2.28 -10.39
N ALA A 117 -8.68 2.90 -9.44
CA ALA A 117 -8.12 4.06 -8.73
C ALA A 117 -7.23 3.62 -7.57
N ILE A 118 -5.97 4.07 -7.57
CA ILE A 118 -4.96 3.79 -6.56
C ILE A 118 -4.56 5.08 -5.87
N ALA A 119 -4.77 5.17 -4.56
CA ALA A 119 -4.35 6.35 -3.80
C ALA A 119 -2.82 6.51 -3.83
N LYS A 120 -2.35 7.75 -4.00
CA LYS A 120 -0.92 8.06 -4.17
C LYS A 120 -0.05 7.74 -2.95
N ASP A 121 -0.67 7.60 -1.78
CA ASP A 121 0.01 7.27 -0.53
C ASP A 121 -0.08 5.77 -0.17
N ARG A 122 -0.54 4.93 -1.11
CA ARG A 122 -0.52 3.48 -0.95
C ARG A 122 0.83 2.90 -1.35
N ALA A 123 1.36 2.02 -0.51
CA ALA A 123 2.62 1.34 -0.74
C ALA A 123 2.69 0.41 -1.96
N ILE A 124 1.54 0.07 -2.54
CA ILE A 124 1.49 -0.66 -3.81
C ILE A 124 1.73 0.27 -5.02
N GLU A 125 1.55 1.59 -4.89
CA GLU A 125 1.64 2.56 -5.98
C GLU A 125 2.95 2.47 -6.79
N PRO A 126 4.13 2.30 -6.17
CA PRO A 126 5.39 2.16 -6.92
C PRO A 126 5.44 0.93 -7.82
N LEU A 127 4.63 -0.10 -7.52
CA LEU A 127 4.50 -1.35 -8.30
C LEU A 127 3.47 -1.25 -9.43
N MET A 128 2.79 -0.11 -9.54
CA MET A 128 1.67 0.10 -10.45
C MET A 128 2.01 1.15 -11.52
N ARG A 129 3.20 1.08 -12.15
CA ARG A 129 3.62 2.00 -13.24
C ARG A 129 3.18 1.45 -14.60
N VAL A 130 3.14 2.33 -15.62
CA VAL A 130 2.88 1.88 -17.00
C VAL A 130 3.89 0.81 -17.39
N GLY A 131 3.40 -0.29 -17.93
CA GLY A 131 4.18 -1.47 -18.28
C GLY A 131 4.24 -2.54 -17.19
N ASP A 132 3.97 -2.20 -15.92
CA ASP A 132 3.89 -3.18 -14.83
C ASP A 132 2.64 -4.05 -14.96
N ALA A 133 2.68 -5.20 -14.31
CA ALA A 133 1.57 -6.15 -14.25
C ALA A 133 1.05 -6.29 -12.81
N PHE A 134 -0.25 -6.55 -12.70
CA PHE A 134 -0.93 -6.82 -11.44
C PHE A 134 -2.06 -7.81 -11.66
N ASN A 135 -2.53 -8.44 -10.59
CA ASN A 135 -3.76 -9.22 -10.61
C ASN A 135 -4.85 -8.51 -9.83
N LEU A 136 -6.07 -8.55 -10.35
CA LEU A 136 -7.28 -8.20 -9.64
C LEU A 136 -7.98 -9.50 -9.20
N ASN A 137 -8.08 -9.73 -7.90
CA ASN A 137 -8.74 -10.89 -7.33
C ASN A 137 -10.17 -10.52 -6.93
N LEU A 138 -11.14 -11.22 -7.51
CA LEU A 138 -12.56 -11.01 -7.26
C LEU A 138 -12.97 -11.81 -6.02
N LEU A 139 -13.52 -11.12 -5.03
CA LEU A 139 -13.92 -11.74 -3.77
C LEU A 139 -15.39 -12.18 -3.83
N GLU A 140 -15.67 -13.39 -3.36
CA GLU A 140 -17.05 -13.88 -3.25
C GLU A 140 -17.76 -13.25 -2.04
N GLU A 141 -18.97 -12.73 -2.27
CA GLU A 141 -19.80 -12.16 -1.21
C GLU A 141 -20.14 -13.25 -0.17
N GLY A 142 -19.97 -12.93 1.12
CA GLY A 142 -20.19 -13.89 2.21
C GLY A 142 -19.03 -14.85 2.49
N ARG A 143 -18.04 -15.01 1.60
CA ARG A 143 -16.79 -15.77 1.87
C ARG A 143 -15.55 -14.91 2.04
N SER A 144 -15.65 -13.62 1.73
CA SER A 144 -14.54 -12.68 1.77
C SER A 144 -14.15 -12.15 3.16
N GLN A 145 -14.89 -12.48 4.23
CA GLN A 145 -14.66 -11.89 5.57
C GLN A 145 -13.25 -12.15 6.12
N GLY A 146 -12.68 -13.34 5.88
CA GLY A 146 -11.33 -13.69 6.31
C GLY A 146 -10.27 -12.83 5.62
N ILE A 147 -10.28 -12.84 4.28
CA ILE A 147 -9.44 -11.97 3.44
C ILE A 147 -9.59 -10.49 3.81
N MET A 148 -10.83 -10.02 4.00
CA MET A 148 -11.11 -8.64 4.33
C MET A 148 -10.49 -8.26 5.68
N LYS A 149 -10.70 -9.10 6.71
CA LYS A 149 -10.09 -8.89 8.03
C LYS A 149 -8.56 -8.85 7.93
N HIS A 150 -7.98 -9.72 7.12
CA HIS A 150 -6.53 -9.78 6.91
C HIS A 150 -6.00 -8.50 6.26
N PHE A 151 -6.56 -8.03 5.15
CA PHE A 151 -6.02 -6.86 4.44
C PHE A 151 -6.44 -5.50 5.03
N LEU A 152 -7.45 -5.47 5.91
CA LEU A 152 -7.82 -4.25 6.66
C LEU A 152 -6.99 -4.04 7.93
N GLN A 153 -6.21 -5.03 8.37
CA GLN A 153 -5.32 -4.86 9.51
C GLN A 153 -4.15 -3.91 9.19
N LYS A 154 -3.49 -3.41 10.24
CA LYS A 154 -2.29 -2.59 10.07
C LYS A 154 -1.08 -3.50 9.87
N PHE A 155 -0.42 -3.34 8.74
CA PHE A 155 0.85 -3.99 8.45
C PHE A 155 2.03 -3.11 8.88
N ALA A 156 3.06 -3.72 9.45
CA ALA A 156 4.32 -3.03 9.68
C ALA A 156 5.04 -2.82 8.35
N PRO A 157 5.88 -1.77 8.22
CA PRO A 157 6.65 -1.55 7.01
C PRO A 157 7.51 -2.75 6.62
N GLY A 158 7.59 -3.04 5.33
CA GLY A 158 8.42 -4.13 4.78
C GLY A 158 7.91 -5.53 5.13
N THR A 159 6.69 -5.65 5.68
CA THR A 159 6.08 -6.96 5.95
C THR A 159 5.40 -7.51 4.71
N ASP A 160 5.50 -8.83 4.54
CA ASP A 160 4.77 -9.53 3.51
C ASP A 160 3.27 -9.56 3.84
N ARG A 161 2.50 -8.74 3.14
CA ARG A 161 1.05 -8.62 3.36
C ARG A 161 0.28 -9.86 2.93
N LEU A 162 0.89 -10.79 2.20
CA LEU A 162 0.28 -12.05 1.79
C LEU A 162 0.63 -13.21 2.75
N ALA A 163 1.44 -12.95 3.79
CA ALA A 163 1.78 -13.98 4.77
C ALA A 163 0.52 -14.56 5.44
N GLY A 164 0.38 -15.89 5.40
CA GLY A 164 -0.79 -16.59 5.92
C GLY A 164 -2.02 -16.60 4.99
N VAL A 165 -1.94 -15.98 3.81
CA VAL A 165 -3.01 -16.02 2.80
C VAL A 165 -2.67 -17.07 1.74
N GLU A 166 -3.55 -18.06 1.57
CA GLU A 166 -3.37 -19.07 0.54
C GLU A 166 -3.45 -18.45 -0.87
N SER A 167 -2.36 -18.60 -1.63
CA SER A 167 -2.23 -18.05 -2.97
C SER A 167 -1.28 -18.85 -3.85
N PHE A 168 -1.34 -18.63 -5.15
CA PHE A 168 -0.39 -19.14 -6.15
C PHE A 168 0.06 -17.98 -7.05
N GLU A 169 1.17 -18.12 -7.77
CA GLU A 169 1.63 -17.10 -8.73
C GLU A 169 1.03 -17.37 -10.12
N SER A 170 0.55 -16.31 -10.78
CA SER A 170 0.04 -16.39 -12.16
C SER A 170 1.12 -16.02 -13.19
N GLY A 171 0.75 -15.93 -14.48
CA GLY A 171 1.67 -15.54 -15.56
C GLY A 171 2.26 -14.13 -15.40
N SER A 172 1.54 -13.22 -14.74
CA SER A 172 2.01 -11.89 -14.34
C SER A 172 3.08 -11.91 -13.24
N GLY A 173 3.25 -13.05 -12.55
CA GLY A 173 4.06 -13.20 -11.34
C GLY A 173 3.40 -12.66 -10.07
N ALA A 174 2.29 -11.94 -10.16
CA ALA A 174 1.53 -11.50 -8.99
C ALA A 174 0.72 -12.66 -8.40
N ALA A 175 0.32 -12.51 -7.13
CA ALA A 175 -0.41 -13.56 -6.40
C ALA A 175 -1.87 -13.65 -6.87
N VAL A 176 -2.39 -14.86 -6.97
CA VAL A 176 -3.82 -15.15 -7.09
C VAL A 176 -4.27 -15.80 -5.80
N LEU A 177 -5.28 -15.23 -5.16
CA LEU A 177 -5.81 -15.73 -3.89
C LEU A 177 -6.70 -16.94 -4.14
N LYS A 178 -6.51 -18.02 -3.39
CA LYS A 178 -7.34 -19.23 -3.58
C LYS A 178 -8.80 -19.04 -3.20
N GLU A 179 -9.07 -18.14 -2.26
CA GLU A 179 -10.44 -17.77 -1.85
C GLU A 179 -11.11 -16.80 -2.84
N ALA A 180 -10.41 -16.31 -3.86
CA ALA A 180 -11.02 -15.50 -4.91
C ALA A 180 -11.87 -16.39 -5.83
N CYS A 181 -13.06 -15.93 -6.22
CA CYS A 181 -13.94 -16.66 -7.14
C CYS A 181 -13.47 -16.54 -8.60
N ALA A 182 -12.73 -15.49 -8.92
CA ALA A 182 -12.09 -15.27 -10.21
C ALA A 182 -10.90 -14.32 -10.04
N TYR A 183 -10.05 -14.24 -11.05
CA TYR A 183 -8.98 -13.25 -11.11
C TYR A 183 -8.78 -12.75 -12.53
N LEU A 184 -8.25 -11.52 -12.64
CA LEU A 184 -7.83 -10.92 -13.91
C LEU A 184 -6.33 -10.65 -13.84
N GLU A 185 -5.58 -11.12 -14.82
CA GLU A 185 -4.19 -10.71 -15.02
C GLU A 185 -4.18 -9.46 -15.89
N CYS A 186 -3.57 -8.38 -15.40
CA CYS A 186 -3.65 -7.07 -16.02
C CYS A 186 -2.25 -6.51 -16.26
N LYS A 187 -2.10 -5.79 -17.38
CA LYS A 187 -0.94 -4.96 -17.69
C LYS A 187 -1.38 -3.51 -17.73
N ILE A 188 -0.63 -2.63 -17.08
CA ILE A 188 -0.95 -1.20 -17.02
C ILE A 188 -0.52 -0.55 -18.34
N VAL A 189 -1.48 -0.02 -19.08
CA VAL A 189 -1.25 0.61 -20.40
C VAL A 189 -1.22 2.14 -20.35
N SER A 190 -1.90 2.74 -19.37
CA SER A 190 -1.97 4.18 -19.18
C SER A 190 -2.19 4.50 -17.70
N ARG A 191 -1.93 5.76 -17.33
CA ARG A 191 -2.19 6.30 -15.99
C ARG A 191 -2.63 7.76 -16.10
N MET A 192 -3.61 8.15 -15.31
CA MET A 192 -4.12 9.52 -15.22
C MET A 192 -4.00 10.05 -13.79
N ASP A 193 -3.47 11.26 -13.63
CA ASP A 193 -3.48 11.95 -12.33
C ASP A 193 -4.90 12.46 -12.02
N ALA A 194 -5.49 11.98 -10.93
CA ALA A 194 -6.82 12.33 -10.47
C ALA A 194 -6.78 12.96 -9.06
N GLY A 195 -5.78 13.79 -8.79
CA GLY A 195 -5.64 14.50 -7.52
C GLY A 195 -4.93 13.67 -6.46
N ASP A 196 -5.66 12.99 -5.57
CA ASP A 196 -5.10 12.13 -4.53
C ASP A 196 -4.95 10.66 -4.98
N HIS A 197 -5.49 10.32 -6.16
CA HIS A 197 -5.39 9.01 -6.79
C HIS A 197 -4.71 9.09 -8.16
N PHE A 198 -4.18 7.95 -8.59
CA PHE A 198 -3.99 7.65 -10.01
C PHE A 198 -5.11 6.72 -10.47
N ILE A 199 -5.58 6.92 -11.69
CA ILE A 199 -6.48 5.99 -12.41
C ILE A 199 -5.67 5.28 -13.49
#